data_AF-A0A447US01-F1
#
_entry.id   AF-A0A447US01-F1
#
_cell.length_a   1.000
_cell.length_b   1.000
_cell.length_c   1.000
_cell.angle_alpha   90.00
_cell.angle_beta   90.00
_cell.angle_gamma   90.00
#
_symmetry.space_group_name_H-M   'P 1'
#
loop_
_entity.id
_entity.type
_entity.pdbx_description
1 polymer ?
#
loop_
_entity_poly.entity_id
_entity_poly.type
_entity_poly.pdbx_seq_one_letter_code
_entity_poly.pdbx_strand_id
1 'polypeptide(L)'
;MHESGSPEKEDGKKAAAVLAARLFDKSRQTTGNAYLTSKGFPALPCRELTAMHKVGGVAFRAGDLIVPLYADGELVNLQLINADGGKCFLKGGQVKNAFYLIEGTAKAAKRLWIAEGYATALTINHLTGDAVMVAFSSVNFLSLASIACSQYPTHQIIIAADRDLNGAGQTRGEAAAMACNCTMALPPVFGDWNDAFTQNGEEATRLAIYEVIKPAVASPFDTMSEAEFTALSVSEKAQRVVDHYKNSLAVDPNGQLLSRYEAGAWKVIYYADFARDVAALFQRLDAPFSSAKIASLVETLKTDRSATAESGAATYRISQRCARYPDRIVQPAR
;
A
#
# COMPACT_ATOMS: atom_id res chain seq x y z
N MET A 1 13.94 -26.31 12.72
CA MET A 1 14.16 -26.24 14.17
C MET A 1 12.94 -25.54 14.76
N HIS A 2 12.08 -26.26 15.49
CA HIS A 2 10.97 -25.63 16.21
C HIS A 2 11.55 -24.82 17.38
N GLU A 3 11.30 -23.51 17.40
CA GLU A 3 11.49 -22.71 18.62
C GLU A 3 10.47 -23.22 19.66
N SER A 4 10.87 -24.14 20.51
CA SER A 4 10.11 -24.49 21.72
C SER A 4 10.12 -23.27 22.64
N GLY A 5 9.03 -22.50 22.61
CA GLY A 5 8.82 -21.36 23.51
C GLY A 5 8.94 -21.79 24.97
N SER A 6 9.51 -20.93 25.81
CA SER A 6 9.60 -21.20 27.25
C SER A 6 8.20 -21.42 27.86
N PRO A 7 8.04 -22.32 28.85
CA PRO A 7 6.73 -22.65 29.44
C PRO A 7 5.94 -21.40 29.87
N GLU A 8 6.62 -20.42 30.46
CA GLU A 8 6.02 -19.14 30.90
C GLU A 8 5.40 -18.32 29.75
N LYS A 9 5.99 -18.35 28.55
CA LYS A 9 5.43 -17.65 27.39
C LYS A 9 4.19 -18.35 26.87
N GLU A 10 4.15 -19.68 26.93
CA GLU A 10 3.03 -20.47 26.46
C GLU A 10 1.83 -20.38 27.41
N ASP A 11 2.08 -20.38 28.72
CA ASP A 11 1.05 -20.14 29.74
C ASP A 11 0.48 -18.71 29.61
N GLY A 12 1.33 -17.73 29.32
CA GLY A 12 0.92 -16.35 29.04
C GLY A 12 -0.04 -16.24 27.85
N LYS A 13 0.23 -16.95 26.74
CA LYS A 13 -0.65 -16.97 25.57
C LYS A 13 -2.00 -17.61 25.88
N LYS A 14 -2.01 -18.75 26.57
CA LYS A 14 -3.25 -19.44 26.96
C LYS A 14 -4.12 -18.56 27.86
N ALA A 15 -3.52 -17.92 28.86
CA ALA A 15 -4.23 -16.99 29.74
C ALA A 15 -4.83 -15.80 28.96
N ALA A 16 -4.07 -15.25 28.01
CA ALA A 16 -4.54 -14.16 27.15
C ALA A 16 -5.67 -14.60 26.22
N ALA A 17 -5.62 -15.80 25.64
CA ALA A 17 -6.69 -16.35 24.80
C ALA A 17 -7.99 -16.56 25.59
N VAL A 18 -7.90 -17.09 26.82
CA VAL A 18 -9.06 -17.22 27.73
C VAL A 18 -9.66 -15.86 28.07
N LEU A 19 -8.81 -14.85 28.34
CA LEU A 19 -9.26 -13.49 28.59
C LEU A 19 -9.89 -12.87 27.33
N ALA A 20 -9.31 -13.08 26.16
CA ALA A 20 -9.83 -12.64 24.86
C ALA A 20 -11.23 -13.19 24.63
N ALA A 21 -11.42 -14.50 24.77
CA ALA A 21 -12.73 -15.14 24.64
C ALA A 21 -13.76 -14.55 25.60
N ARG A 22 -13.40 -14.35 26.87
CA ARG A 22 -14.29 -13.74 27.87
C ARG A 22 -14.69 -12.31 27.53
N LEU A 23 -13.75 -11.47 27.10
CA LEU A 23 -14.04 -10.08 26.73
C LEU A 23 -14.85 -10.01 25.44
N PHE A 24 -14.56 -10.88 24.48
CA PHE A 24 -15.26 -10.97 23.21
C PHE A 24 -16.71 -11.44 23.39
N ASP A 25 -16.94 -12.47 24.21
CA ASP A 25 -18.28 -12.96 24.54
C ASP A 25 -19.15 -11.90 25.23
N LYS A 26 -18.55 -11.15 26.17
CA LYS A 26 -19.22 -10.03 26.87
C LYS A 26 -19.30 -8.73 26.08
N SER A 27 -18.69 -8.67 24.90
CA SER A 27 -18.70 -7.46 24.08
C SER A 27 -20.08 -7.21 23.48
N ARG A 28 -20.38 -5.95 23.19
CA ARG A 28 -21.63 -5.55 22.56
C ARG A 28 -21.38 -5.18 21.11
N GLN A 29 -22.24 -5.66 20.21
CA GLN A 29 -22.26 -5.14 18.83
C GLN A 29 -22.99 -3.81 18.78
N THR A 30 -22.44 -2.85 18.05
CA THR A 30 -23.04 -1.53 17.86
C THR A 30 -22.59 -0.91 16.53
N THR A 31 -23.19 0.21 16.18
CA THR A 31 -22.69 1.18 15.19
C THR A 31 -22.41 2.50 15.90
N GLY A 32 -21.77 3.46 15.23
CA GLY A 32 -21.53 4.80 15.78
C GLY A 32 -20.38 4.88 16.78
N ASN A 33 -19.46 3.91 16.77
CA ASN A 33 -18.29 3.93 17.63
C ASN A 33 -17.44 5.19 17.38
N ALA A 34 -16.90 5.79 18.45
CA ALA A 34 -16.17 7.06 18.38
C ALA A 34 -14.90 6.98 17.51
N TYR A 35 -14.10 5.92 17.66
CA TYR A 35 -12.89 5.72 16.86
C TYR A 35 -13.24 5.46 15.39
N LEU A 36 -14.23 4.63 15.10
CA LEU A 36 -14.63 4.38 13.72
C LEU A 36 -15.23 5.61 13.05
N THR A 37 -16.00 6.40 13.79
CA THR A 37 -16.54 7.67 13.32
C THR A 37 -15.41 8.65 12.95
N SER A 38 -14.37 8.78 13.79
CA SER A 38 -13.22 9.64 13.47
C SER A 38 -12.40 9.13 12.28
N LYS A 39 -12.51 7.83 11.96
CA LYS A 39 -11.89 7.20 10.79
C LYS A 39 -12.79 7.19 9.54
N GLY A 40 -13.96 7.81 9.60
CA GLY A 40 -14.89 7.95 8.47
C GLY A 40 -15.88 6.80 8.30
N PHE A 41 -16.03 5.94 9.30
CA PHE A 41 -16.89 4.74 9.27
C PHE A 41 -17.97 4.73 10.37
N PRO A 42 -18.84 5.76 10.49
CA PRO A 42 -19.80 5.85 11.60
C PRO A 42 -20.87 4.75 11.58
N ALA A 43 -21.24 4.26 10.40
CA ALA A 43 -22.28 3.24 10.25
C ALA A 43 -21.74 1.80 10.30
N LEU A 44 -20.42 1.62 10.40
CA LEU A 44 -19.81 0.30 10.36
C LEU A 44 -20.13 -0.47 11.67
N PRO A 45 -20.72 -1.68 11.58
CA PRO A 45 -20.91 -2.52 12.75
C PRO A 45 -19.57 -2.93 13.37
N CYS A 46 -19.47 -2.84 14.68
CA CYS A 46 -18.27 -3.22 15.42
C CYS A 46 -18.60 -3.80 16.79
N ARG A 47 -17.58 -4.33 17.48
CA ARG A 47 -17.70 -4.80 18.86
C ARG A 47 -17.03 -3.84 19.81
N GLU A 48 -17.71 -3.55 20.91
CA GLU A 48 -17.21 -2.67 21.96
C GLU A 48 -17.08 -3.38 23.30
N LEU A 49 -16.14 -2.91 24.12
CA LEU A 49 -16.07 -3.25 25.53
C LEU A 49 -17.34 -2.80 26.25
N THR A 50 -17.82 -3.66 27.16
CA THR A 50 -18.95 -3.36 28.04
C THR A 50 -18.51 -2.89 29.43
N ALA A 51 -17.22 -3.02 29.75
CA ALA A 51 -16.63 -2.60 31.02
C ALA A 51 -15.20 -2.10 30.82
N MET A 52 -14.68 -1.35 31.79
CA MET A 52 -13.32 -0.83 31.75
C MET A 52 -12.28 -1.96 31.78
N HIS A 53 -11.24 -1.86 30.94
CA HIS A 53 -10.08 -2.73 30.93
C HIS A 53 -8.79 -1.91 30.94
N LYS A 54 -7.76 -2.33 31.68
CA LYS A 54 -6.46 -1.64 31.73
C LYS A 54 -5.36 -2.56 31.24
N VAL A 55 -4.60 -2.11 30.25
CA VAL A 55 -3.47 -2.85 29.69
C VAL A 55 -2.45 -1.88 29.10
N GLY A 56 -1.16 -2.20 29.18
CA GLY A 56 -0.10 -1.38 28.58
C GLY A 56 0.00 0.05 29.14
N GLY A 57 -0.51 0.31 30.36
CA GLY A 57 -0.59 1.66 30.93
C GLY A 57 -1.76 2.49 30.41
N VAL A 58 -2.58 1.96 29.50
CA VAL A 58 -3.76 2.62 28.93
C VAL A 58 -5.03 2.06 29.56
N ALA A 59 -6.00 2.94 29.82
CA ALA A 59 -7.34 2.55 30.28
C ALA A 59 -8.33 2.63 29.12
N PHE A 60 -8.94 1.49 28.81
CA PHE A 60 -10.01 1.34 27.83
C PHE A 60 -11.35 1.31 28.57
N ARG A 61 -12.31 2.12 28.14
CA ARG A 61 -13.62 2.31 28.77
C ARG A 61 -14.68 1.43 28.08
N ALA A 62 -15.85 1.35 28.69
CA ALA A 62 -17.02 0.83 27.97
C ALA A 62 -17.30 1.72 26.75
N GLY A 63 -17.55 1.11 25.59
CA GLY A 63 -17.67 1.81 24.31
C GLY A 63 -16.37 1.84 23.49
N ASP A 64 -15.22 1.47 24.05
CA ASP A 64 -13.99 1.34 23.26
C ASP A 64 -14.00 0.08 22.39
N LEU A 65 -13.39 0.19 21.22
CA LEU A 65 -13.45 -0.81 20.16
C LEU A 65 -12.59 -2.05 20.50
N ILE A 66 -13.10 -3.22 20.11
CA ILE A 66 -12.43 -4.50 20.17
C ILE A 66 -12.26 -5.05 18.74
N VAL A 67 -11.03 -5.42 18.39
CA VAL A 67 -10.71 -6.12 17.14
C VAL A 67 -10.10 -7.48 17.48
N PRO A 68 -10.70 -8.60 17.07
CA PRO A 68 -10.19 -9.93 17.40
C PRO A 68 -8.99 -10.32 16.53
N LEU A 69 -8.09 -11.12 17.10
CA LEU A 69 -6.96 -11.73 16.40
C LEU A 69 -7.14 -13.25 16.40
N TYR A 70 -7.14 -13.84 15.21
CA TYR A 70 -7.24 -15.28 15.00
C TYR A 70 -5.93 -15.84 14.49
N ALA A 71 -5.58 -17.05 14.95
CA ALA A 71 -4.52 -17.88 14.38
C ALA A 71 -5.04 -19.32 14.30
N ASP A 72 -4.84 -19.97 13.16
CA ASP A 72 -5.32 -21.33 12.90
C ASP A 72 -6.82 -21.54 13.20
N GLY A 73 -7.63 -20.49 12.99
CA GLY A 73 -9.08 -20.49 13.23
C GLY A 73 -9.49 -20.18 14.68
N GLU A 74 -8.55 -20.10 15.61
CA GLU A 74 -8.81 -19.89 17.03
C GLU A 74 -8.63 -18.42 17.44
N LEU A 75 -9.49 -17.92 18.33
CA LEU A 75 -9.34 -16.58 18.91
C LEU A 75 -8.17 -16.57 19.90
N VAL A 76 -7.05 -15.97 19.51
CA VAL A 76 -5.81 -16.00 20.30
C VAL A 76 -5.53 -14.71 21.06
N ASN A 77 -6.11 -13.58 20.63
CA ASN A 77 -5.89 -12.28 21.26
C ASN A 77 -6.96 -11.25 20.84
N LEU A 78 -6.95 -10.07 21.46
CA LEU A 78 -7.71 -8.88 21.05
C LEU A 78 -6.77 -7.67 20.93
N GLN A 79 -7.02 -6.81 19.97
CA GLN A 79 -6.57 -5.42 19.99
C GLN A 79 -7.71 -4.54 20.50
N LEU A 80 -7.44 -3.77 21.55
CA LEU A 80 -8.33 -2.76 22.07
C LEU A 80 -7.93 -1.41 21.48
N ILE A 81 -8.92 -0.61 21.07
CA ILE A 81 -8.71 0.71 20.48
C ILE A 81 -9.64 1.70 21.19
N ASN A 82 -9.08 2.71 21.84
CA ASN A 82 -9.87 3.74 22.51
C ASN A 82 -10.30 4.85 21.55
N ALA A 83 -11.23 5.70 21.99
CA ALA A 83 -11.73 6.83 21.20
C ALA A 83 -10.62 7.79 20.70
N ASP A 84 -9.53 7.93 21.46
CA ASP A 84 -8.37 8.78 21.11
C ASP A 84 -7.40 8.11 20.13
N GLY A 85 -7.66 6.86 19.72
CA GLY A 85 -6.82 6.10 18.80
C GLY A 85 -5.65 5.36 19.45
N GLY A 86 -5.57 5.33 20.78
CA GLY A 86 -4.64 4.49 21.54
C GLY A 86 -4.98 3.01 21.35
N LYS A 87 -3.99 2.21 20.98
CA LYS A 87 -4.16 0.78 20.64
C LYS A 87 -3.28 -0.08 21.55
N CYS A 88 -3.84 -1.16 22.11
CA CYS A 88 -3.08 -2.13 22.88
C CYS A 88 -3.60 -3.55 22.62
N PHE A 89 -2.71 -4.54 22.61
CA PHE A 89 -3.10 -5.94 22.67
C PHE A 89 -3.25 -6.40 24.12
N LEU A 90 -3.96 -7.50 24.35
CA LEU A 90 -3.94 -8.13 25.67
C LEU A 90 -2.54 -8.65 25.99
N LYS A 91 -2.10 -8.42 27.23
CA LYS A 91 -0.75 -8.79 27.68
C LYS A 91 -0.54 -10.30 27.56
N GLY A 92 0.57 -10.69 26.95
CA GLY A 92 0.96 -12.09 26.77
C GLY A 92 0.26 -12.81 25.61
N GLY A 93 -0.73 -12.18 24.97
CA GLY A 93 -1.43 -12.78 23.84
C GLY A 93 -0.58 -12.88 22.58
N GLN A 94 -0.90 -13.86 21.75
CA GLN A 94 -0.23 -14.05 20.47
C GLN A 94 -0.59 -12.91 19.50
N VAL A 95 0.42 -12.42 18.76
CA VAL A 95 0.24 -11.42 17.69
C VAL A 95 0.90 -11.92 16.40
N LYS A 96 2.10 -12.50 16.50
CA LYS A 96 2.77 -13.14 15.36
C LYS A 96 1.89 -14.24 14.76
N ASN A 97 1.77 -14.24 13.43
CA ASN A 97 0.91 -15.13 12.64
C ASN A 97 -0.59 -14.98 12.91
N ALA A 98 -1.01 -14.08 13.81
CA ALA A 98 -2.41 -13.82 14.07
C ALA A 98 -2.88 -12.63 13.23
N PHE A 99 -4.14 -12.64 12.81
CA PHE A 99 -4.72 -11.61 11.97
C PHE A 99 -6.23 -11.48 12.22
N TYR A 100 -6.82 -10.42 11.70
CA TYR A 100 -8.27 -10.32 11.54
C TYR A 100 -8.60 -10.34 10.06
N LEU A 101 -9.54 -11.17 9.62
CA LEU A 101 -10.00 -11.17 8.24
C LEU A 101 -11.26 -10.32 8.15
N ILE A 102 -11.20 -9.25 7.37
CA ILE A 102 -12.37 -8.52 6.92
C ILE A 102 -12.80 -9.17 5.60
N GLU A 103 -13.99 -9.75 5.60
CA GLU A 103 -14.54 -10.42 4.43
C GLU A 103 -14.77 -9.45 3.27
N GLY A 104 -14.49 -9.91 2.06
CA GLY A 104 -14.78 -9.17 0.85
C GLY A 104 -16.28 -9.23 0.51
N THR A 105 -16.79 -8.17 -0.10
CA THR A 105 -18.14 -8.15 -0.68
C THR A 105 -18.14 -8.57 -2.15
N ALA A 106 -16.98 -8.45 -2.82
CA ALA A 106 -16.81 -8.82 -4.22
C ALA A 106 -16.45 -10.31 -4.37
N LYS A 107 -17.46 -11.17 -4.57
CA LYS A 107 -17.29 -12.63 -4.75
C LYS A 107 -16.40 -13.04 -5.94
N ALA A 108 -16.11 -12.13 -6.86
CA ALA A 108 -15.36 -12.42 -8.10
C ALA A 108 -13.90 -11.94 -8.09
N ALA A 109 -13.48 -11.15 -7.09
CA ALA A 109 -12.13 -10.60 -7.07
C ALA A 109 -11.14 -11.68 -6.59
N LYS A 110 -10.24 -12.12 -7.48
CA LYS A 110 -9.08 -12.97 -7.11
C LYS A 110 -7.97 -12.13 -6.48
N ARG A 111 -8.30 -11.36 -5.43
CA ARG A 111 -7.34 -10.49 -4.73
C ARG A 111 -7.55 -10.56 -3.23
N LEU A 112 -6.44 -10.55 -2.50
CA LEU A 112 -6.44 -10.50 -1.05
C LEU A 112 -5.42 -9.47 -0.59
N TRP A 113 -5.86 -8.57 0.27
CA TRP A 113 -5.01 -7.54 0.82
C TRP A 113 -4.48 -7.92 2.21
N ILE A 114 -3.30 -7.42 2.54
CA ILE A 114 -2.73 -7.47 3.88
C ILE A 114 -2.43 -6.04 4.28
N ALA A 115 -3.14 -5.50 5.27
CA ALA A 115 -3.03 -4.11 5.69
C ALA A 115 -2.37 -4.01 7.08
N GLU A 116 -1.51 -3.00 7.29
CA GLU A 116 -0.79 -2.81 8.55
C GLU A 116 -1.73 -2.64 9.75
N GLY A 117 -2.67 -1.69 9.66
CA GLY A 117 -3.59 -1.34 10.73
C GLY A 117 -5.06 -1.60 10.41
N TYR A 118 -5.91 -1.59 11.44
CA TYR A 118 -7.35 -1.81 11.28
C TYR A 118 -8.05 -0.75 10.41
N ALA A 119 -7.75 0.54 10.62
CA ALA A 119 -8.32 1.62 9.80
C ALA A 119 -7.88 1.55 8.33
N THR A 120 -6.60 1.24 8.09
CA THR A 120 -6.05 0.96 6.76
C THR A 120 -6.84 -0.16 6.09
N ALA A 121 -7.05 -1.27 6.81
CA ALA A 121 -7.77 -2.43 6.29
C ALA A 121 -9.23 -2.13 5.94
N LEU A 122 -9.93 -1.41 6.82
CA LEU A 122 -11.30 -0.96 6.57
C LEU A 122 -11.39 -0.04 5.35
N THR A 123 -10.43 0.86 5.19
CA THR A 123 -10.37 1.76 4.03
C THR A 123 -10.19 1.00 2.74
N ILE A 124 -9.24 0.06 2.69
CA ILE A 124 -9.03 -0.79 1.51
C ILE A 124 -10.30 -1.60 1.21
N ASN A 125 -10.88 -2.29 2.20
CA ASN A 125 -12.09 -3.10 2.02
C ASN A 125 -13.27 -2.26 1.52
N HIS A 126 -13.46 -1.06 2.08
CA HIS A 126 -14.53 -0.15 1.69
C HIS A 126 -14.39 0.32 0.24
N LEU A 127 -13.16 0.64 -0.19
CA LEU A 127 -12.92 1.22 -1.52
C LEU A 127 -12.85 0.18 -2.64
N THR A 128 -12.43 -1.05 -2.34
CA THR A 128 -12.23 -2.12 -3.33
C THR A 128 -13.29 -3.21 -3.28
N GLY A 129 -13.92 -3.43 -2.13
CA GLY A 129 -14.77 -4.59 -1.85
C GLY A 129 -13.99 -5.91 -1.70
N ASP A 130 -12.66 -5.88 -1.75
CA ASP A 130 -11.80 -7.05 -1.62
C ASP A 130 -11.68 -7.49 -0.14
N ALA A 131 -11.34 -8.76 0.08
CA ALA A 131 -11.01 -9.25 1.42
C ALA A 131 -9.66 -8.66 1.90
N VAL A 132 -9.56 -8.42 3.21
CA VAL A 132 -8.36 -7.80 3.81
C VAL A 132 -7.98 -8.49 5.13
N MET A 133 -6.76 -8.99 5.20
CA MET A 133 -6.13 -9.44 6.45
C MET A 133 -5.49 -8.24 7.16
N VAL A 134 -5.85 -8.02 8.42
CA VAL A 134 -5.22 -7.02 9.29
C VAL A 134 -3.98 -7.62 9.92
N ALA A 135 -2.80 -7.07 9.59
CA ALA A 135 -1.51 -7.51 10.11
C ALA A 135 -1.22 -7.01 11.53
N PHE A 136 -1.84 -5.90 11.91
CA PHE A 136 -1.68 -5.13 13.14
C PHE A 136 -0.27 -4.54 13.39
N SER A 137 0.72 -4.96 12.62
CA SER A 137 2.08 -4.41 12.61
C SER A 137 2.83 -4.90 11.38
N SER A 138 3.69 -4.04 10.82
CA SER A 138 4.59 -4.41 9.72
C SER A 138 5.49 -5.61 9.99
N VAL A 139 5.76 -5.98 11.25
CA VAL A 139 6.54 -7.19 11.58
C VAL A 139 5.84 -8.50 11.16
N ASN A 140 4.53 -8.46 10.92
CA ASN A 140 3.71 -9.62 10.59
C ASN A 140 3.49 -9.77 9.07
N PHE A 141 4.00 -8.84 8.24
CA PHE A 141 3.77 -8.89 6.78
C PHE A 141 4.28 -10.18 6.15
N LEU A 142 5.52 -10.59 6.45
CA LEU A 142 6.11 -11.78 5.83
C LEU A 142 5.37 -13.07 6.21
N SER A 143 5.00 -13.21 7.49
CA SER A 143 4.23 -14.36 7.97
C SER A 143 2.85 -14.41 7.33
N LEU A 144 2.13 -13.30 7.30
CA LEU A 144 0.80 -13.26 6.70
C LEU A 144 0.83 -13.40 5.17
N ALA A 145 1.82 -12.85 4.48
CA ALA A 145 1.98 -13.03 3.05
C ALA A 145 2.20 -14.52 2.71
N SER A 146 3.02 -15.22 3.50
CA SER A 146 3.22 -16.66 3.35
C SER A 146 1.93 -17.46 3.58
N ILE A 147 1.18 -17.14 4.65
CA ILE A 147 -0.14 -17.76 4.92
C ILE A 147 -1.11 -17.50 3.77
N ALA A 148 -1.19 -16.25 3.30
CA ALA A 148 -2.07 -15.84 2.22
C ALA A 148 -1.74 -16.56 0.90
N CYS A 149 -0.46 -16.65 0.52
CA CYS A 149 -0.04 -17.40 -0.66
C CYS A 149 -0.38 -18.89 -0.56
N SER A 150 -0.28 -19.48 0.64
CA SER A 150 -0.62 -20.88 0.85
C SER A 150 -2.13 -21.15 0.79
N GLN A 151 -2.95 -20.29 1.39
CA GLN A 151 -4.40 -20.47 1.47
C GLN A 151 -5.13 -20.02 0.20
N TYR A 152 -4.57 -19.02 -0.50
CA TYR A 152 -5.17 -18.37 -1.66
C TYR A 152 -4.21 -18.37 -2.85
N PRO A 153 -3.76 -19.54 -3.34
CA PRO A 153 -2.69 -19.65 -4.35
C PRO A 153 -3.04 -19.00 -5.71
N THR A 154 -4.33 -18.78 -5.99
CA THR A 154 -4.79 -18.12 -7.21
C THR A 154 -5.09 -16.64 -7.05
N HIS A 155 -4.93 -16.08 -5.83
CA HIS A 155 -5.21 -14.67 -5.56
C HIS A 155 -3.95 -13.84 -5.77
N GLN A 156 -4.10 -12.65 -6.32
CA GLN A 156 -3.08 -11.62 -6.23
C GLN A 156 -3.04 -11.12 -4.79
N ILE A 157 -1.89 -11.31 -4.13
CA ILE A 157 -1.66 -10.82 -2.78
C ILE A 157 -1.09 -9.41 -2.85
N ILE A 158 -1.63 -8.49 -2.05
CA ILE A 158 -1.19 -7.09 -2.02
C ILE A 158 -0.98 -6.63 -0.58
N ILE A 159 0.17 -6.05 -0.29
CA ILE A 159 0.53 -5.52 1.03
C ILE A 159 0.28 -4.01 1.05
N ALA A 160 -0.72 -3.56 1.79
CA ALA A 160 -0.98 -2.15 2.08
C ALA A 160 -0.18 -1.73 3.33
N ALA A 161 1.04 -1.24 3.10
CA ALA A 161 1.94 -0.77 4.16
C ALA A 161 1.77 0.73 4.41
N ASP A 162 2.10 1.16 5.62
CA ASP A 162 2.07 2.58 5.99
C ASP A 162 3.31 3.30 5.44
N ARG A 163 3.16 4.59 5.07
CA ARG A 163 4.24 5.44 4.58
C ARG A 163 4.77 6.31 5.72
N ASP A 164 5.57 5.69 6.58
CA ASP A 164 6.17 6.33 7.75
C ASP A 164 7.53 6.99 7.43
N LEU A 165 7.91 7.99 8.21
CA LEU A 165 9.22 8.65 8.13
C LEU A 165 10.39 7.73 8.50
N ASN A 166 10.15 6.75 9.37
CA ASN A 166 11.18 5.81 9.82
C ASN A 166 11.49 4.70 8.79
N GLY A 167 10.69 4.59 7.72
CA GLY A 167 10.87 3.60 6.66
C GLY A 167 10.56 2.15 7.05
N ALA A 168 10.13 1.89 8.28
CA ALA A 168 10.06 0.53 8.83
C ALA A 168 8.93 -0.30 8.19
N GLY A 169 7.76 0.31 7.98
CA GLY A 169 6.63 -0.30 7.27
C GLY A 169 7.00 -0.65 5.84
N GLN A 170 7.61 0.31 5.12
CA GLN A 170 8.04 0.16 3.73
C GLN A 170 9.09 -0.94 3.58
N THR A 171 10.12 -0.94 4.42
CA THR A 171 11.21 -1.93 4.36
C THR A 171 10.69 -3.35 4.58
N ARG A 172 9.80 -3.54 5.56
CA ARG A 172 9.23 -4.86 5.84
C ARG A 172 8.21 -5.29 4.81
N GLY A 173 7.39 -4.36 4.32
CA GLY A 173 6.44 -4.59 3.24
C GLY A 173 7.15 -5.03 1.96
N GLU A 174 8.25 -4.36 1.60
CA GLU A 174 9.05 -4.68 0.42
C GLU A 174 9.73 -6.04 0.55
N ALA A 175 10.32 -6.34 1.72
CA ALA A 175 10.91 -7.64 2.00
C ALA A 175 9.89 -8.79 1.88
N ALA A 176 8.67 -8.59 2.39
CA ALA A 176 7.58 -9.57 2.27
C ALA A 176 7.08 -9.68 0.81
N ALA A 177 6.95 -8.56 0.10
CA ALA A 177 6.59 -8.50 -1.31
C ALA A 177 7.54 -9.32 -2.18
N MET A 178 8.85 -9.14 -1.98
CA MET A 178 9.87 -9.89 -2.70
C MET A 178 9.84 -11.38 -2.35
N ALA A 179 9.76 -11.73 -1.06
CA ALA A 179 9.81 -13.13 -0.61
C ALA A 179 8.60 -13.95 -1.06
N CYS A 180 7.43 -13.33 -1.17
CA CYS A 180 6.16 -14.00 -1.51
C CYS A 180 5.66 -13.68 -2.93
N ASN A 181 6.45 -12.99 -3.75
CA ASN A 181 6.08 -12.54 -5.10
C ASN A 181 4.72 -11.82 -5.13
N CYS A 182 4.54 -10.88 -4.20
CA CYS A 182 3.31 -10.10 -4.04
C CYS A 182 3.56 -8.60 -4.26
N THR A 183 2.50 -7.81 -4.40
CA THR A 183 2.61 -6.37 -4.70
C THR A 183 2.59 -5.56 -3.40
N MET A 184 3.47 -4.55 -3.27
CA MET A 184 3.37 -3.57 -2.18
C MET A 184 2.64 -2.31 -2.65
N ALA A 185 1.76 -1.80 -1.81
CA ALA A 185 0.96 -0.60 -2.00
C ALA A 185 1.23 0.39 -0.86
N LEU A 186 1.60 1.62 -1.22
CA LEU A 186 1.82 2.71 -0.27
C LEU A 186 0.83 3.85 -0.53
N PRO A 187 0.27 4.47 0.53
CA PRO A 187 -0.66 5.57 0.37
C PRO A 187 0.02 6.77 -0.31
N PRO A 188 -0.72 7.63 -1.04
CA PRO A 188 -0.16 8.80 -1.71
C PRO A 188 0.30 9.91 -0.75
N VAL A 189 0.06 9.77 0.54
CA VAL A 189 0.44 10.72 1.62
C VAL A 189 1.44 10.07 2.57
N PHE A 190 2.11 10.87 3.40
CA PHE A 190 2.80 10.36 4.59
C PHE A 190 1.75 9.97 5.64
N GLY A 191 1.84 8.75 6.16
CA GLY A 191 0.80 8.14 7.01
C GLY A 191 0.23 6.88 6.39
N ASP A 192 -1.01 6.55 6.74
CA ASP A 192 -1.70 5.34 6.29
C ASP A 192 -2.73 5.59 5.16
N TRP A 193 -3.37 4.53 4.66
CA TRP A 193 -4.40 4.66 3.62
C TRP A 193 -5.68 5.35 4.12
N ASN A 194 -5.97 5.30 5.43
CA ASN A 194 -7.08 6.05 6.01
C ASN A 194 -6.76 7.55 6.12
N ASP A 195 -5.50 7.93 6.34
CA ASP A 195 -5.07 9.32 6.25
C ASP A 195 -5.26 9.86 4.83
N ALA A 196 -4.91 9.07 3.79
CA ALA A 196 -5.19 9.44 2.40
C ALA A 196 -6.70 9.63 2.15
N PHE A 197 -7.52 8.70 2.66
CA PHE A 197 -8.97 8.76 2.55
C PHE A 197 -9.59 9.98 3.23
N THR A 198 -9.16 10.29 4.45
CA THR A 198 -9.69 11.41 5.23
C THR A 198 -9.21 12.77 4.70
N GLN A 199 -7.98 12.85 4.16
CA GLN A 199 -7.41 14.10 3.65
C GLN A 199 -7.82 14.41 2.21
N ASN A 200 -7.78 13.42 1.32
CA ASN A 200 -7.97 13.60 -0.12
C ASN A 200 -9.36 13.16 -0.60
N GLY A 201 -10.13 12.48 0.27
CA GLY A 201 -11.44 11.95 -0.05
C GLY A 201 -11.40 10.57 -0.71
N GLU A 202 -12.60 10.01 -0.86
CA GLU A 202 -12.85 8.66 -1.34
C GLU A 202 -12.32 8.41 -2.75
N GLU A 203 -12.67 9.29 -3.69
CA GLU A 203 -12.39 9.06 -5.11
C GLU A 203 -10.89 9.13 -5.43
N ALA A 204 -10.19 10.13 -4.90
CA ALA A 204 -8.74 10.25 -5.08
C ALA A 204 -7.99 9.04 -4.50
N THR A 205 -8.44 8.55 -3.34
CA THR A 205 -7.83 7.38 -2.69
C THR A 205 -8.12 6.10 -3.46
N ARG A 206 -9.35 5.94 -3.95
CA ARG A 206 -9.75 4.82 -4.83
C ARG A 206 -8.91 4.77 -6.09
N LEU A 207 -8.70 5.91 -6.75
CA LEU A 207 -7.83 5.99 -7.93
C LEU A 207 -6.39 5.58 -7.59
N ALA A 208 -5.84 6.08 -6.48
CA ALA A 208 -4.50 5.70 -6.04
C ALA A 208 -4.36 4.19 -5.76
N ILE A 209 -5.38 3.57 -5.14
CA ILE A 209 -5.42 2.11 -4.94
C ILE A 209 -5.47 1.38 -6.28
N TYR A 210 -6.34 1.82 -7.20
CA TYR A 210 -6.48 1.21 -8.51
C TYR A 210 -5.21 1.30 -9.34
N GLU A 211 -4.48 2.40 -9.28
CA GLU A 211 -3.17 2.53 -9.94
C GLU A 211 -2.17 1.48 -9.46
N VAL A 212 -2.17 1.14 -8.17
CA VAL A 212 -1.27 0.12 -7.62
C VAL A 212 -1.64 -1.30 -8.06
N ILE A 213 -2.94 -1.61 -8.13
CA ILE A 213 -3.41 -2.97 -8.42
C ILE A 213 -3.76 -3.21 -9.87
N LYS A 214 -3.68 -2.18 -10.72
CA LYS A 214 -3.73 -2.34 -12.16
C LYS A 214 -2.67 -3.39 -12.54
N PRO A 215 -3.05 -4.45 -13.28
CA PRO A 215 -2.08 -5.40 -13.78
C PRO A 215 -0.97 -4.63 -14.47
N ALA A 216 0.28 -5.03 -14.27
CA ALA A 216 1.37 -4.50 -15.06
C ALA A 216 1.05 -4.80 -16.53
N VAL A 217 0.48 -3.82 -17.24
CA VAL A 217 0.34 -3.89 -18.69
C VAL A 217 1.74 -4.19 -19.20
N ALA A 218 1.89 -5.35 -19.83
CA ALA A 218 3.17 -5.78 -20.39
C ALA A 218 3.70 -4.65 -21.26
N SER A 219 5.00 -4.39 -21.15
CA SER A 219 5.58 -3.26 -21.85
C SER A 219 5.32 -3.44 -23.36
N PRO A 220 4.99 -2.38 -24.12
CA PRO A 220 4.79 -2.51 -25.55
C PRO A 220 5.97 -3.18 -26.25
N PHE A 221 7.18 -2.99 -25.72
CA PHE A 221 8.42 -3.60 -26.20
C PHE A 221 8.57 -5.11 -25.90
N ASP A 222 7.61 -5.71 -25.18
CA ASP A 222 7.53 -7.14 -24.91
C ASP A 222 6.41 -7.85 -25.68
N THR A 223 5.43 -7.09 -26.15
CA THR A 223 4.21 -7.65 -26.76
C THR A 223 4.05 -7.33 -28.24
N MET A 224 4.72 -6.30 -28.73
CA MET A 224 4.66 -5.90 -30.14
C MET A 224 5.73 -6.62 -30.96
N SER A 225 5.51 -6.72 -32.27
CA SER A 225 6.52 -7.21 -33.21
C SER A 225 7.43 -6.07 -33.72
N GLU A 226 8.62 -6.45 -34.22
CA GLU A 226 9.56 -5.53 -34.88
C GLU A 226 8.89 -4.74 -36.03
N ALA A 227 8.09 -5.43 -36.83
CA ALA A 227 7.43 -4.86 -38.01
C ALA A 227 6.39 -3.80 -37.63
N GLU A 228 5.54 -4.10 -36.65
CA GLU A 228 4.56 -3.16 -36.12
C GLU A 228 5.25 -1.92 -35.54
N PHE A 229 6.32 -2.13 -34.76
CA PHE A 229 7.06 -1.03 -34.16
C PHE A 229 7.75 -0.17 -35.21
N THR A 230 8.36 -0.77 -36.23
CA THR A 230 9.07 -0.04 -37.28
C THR A 230 8.14 0.85 -38.10
N ALA A 231 6.91 0.38 -38.34
CA ALA A 231 5.87 1.10 -39.08
C ALA A 231 5.32 2.35 -38.36
N LEU A 232 5.50 2.45 -37.04
CA LEU A 232 5.04 3.61 -36.27
C LEU A 232 5.78 4.91 -36.63
N SER A 233 5.05 6.02 -36.57
CA SER A 233 5.62 7.37 -36.61
C SER A 233 6.50 7.65 -35.38
N VAL A 234 7.31 8.71 -35.42
CA VAL A 234 8.18 9.09 -34.29
C VAL A 234 7.36 9.42 -33.04
N SER A 235 6.22 10.09 -33.20
CA SER A 235 5.29 10.40 -32.09
C SER A 235 4.66 9.14 -31.49
N GLU A 236 4.27 8.17 -32.31
CA GLU A 236 3.72 6.90 -31.80
C GLU A 236 4.80 6.08 -31.08
N LYS A 237 6.04 6.07 -31.59
CA LYS A 237 7.19 5.46 -30.90
C LYS A 237 7.48 6.14 -29.57
N ALA A 238 7.43 7.47 -29.52
CA ALA A 238 7.55 8.23 -28.28
C ALA A 238 6.45 7.82 -27.28
N GLN A 239 5.20 7.71 -27.74
CA GLN A 239 4.10 7.23 -26.90
C GLN A 239 4.36 5.82 -26.35
N ARG A 240 4.91 4.88 -27.15
CA ARG A 240 5.27 3.54 -26.61
C ARG A 240 6.33 3.60 -25.53
N VAL A 241 7.27 4.53 -25.62
CA VAL A 241 8.25 4.78 -24.55
C VAL A 241 7.57 5.34 -23.31
N VAL A 242 6.62 6.28 -23.44
CA VAL A 242 5.79 6.74 -22.32
C VAL A 242 4.99 5.58 -21.71
N ASP A 243 4.35 4.75 -22.52
CA ASP A 243 3.55 3.60 -22.06
C ASP A 243 4.42 2.54 -21.38
N HIS A 244 5.68 2.39 -21.80
CA HIS A 244 6.66 1.52 -21.15
C HIS A 244 7.00 2.02 -19.73
N TYR A 245 7.32 3.31 -19.59
CA TYR A 245 7.72 3.87 -18.29
C TYR A 245 6.54 4.33 -17.41
N LYS A 246 5.34 4.47 -17.97
CA LYS A 246 4.09 4.88 -17.30
C LYS A 246 4.31 6.08 -16.39
N ASN A 247 3.91 5.96 -15.13
CA ASN A 247 4.02 6.99 -14.08
C ASN A 247 5.45 7.20 -13.58
N SER A 248 6.44 6.46 -14.10
CA SER A 248 7.85 6.57 -13.70
C SER A 248 8.66 7.48 -14.61
N LEU A 249 8.12 8.01 -15.72
CA LEU A 249 8.80 8.98 -16.57
C LEU A 249 8.01 10.29 -16.57
N ALA A 250 8.68 11.41 -16.37
CA ALA A 250 8.09 12.73 -16.43
C ALA A 250 8.99 13.68 -17.21
N VAL A 251 8.35 14.57 -17.97
CA VAL A 251 9.00 15.74 -18.57
C VAL A 251 8.59 16.97 -17.77
N ASP A 252 9.54 17.85 -17.47
CA ASP A 252 9.22 19.09 -16.77
C ASP A 252 8.34 20.03 -17.63
N PRO A 253 7.65 21.02 -17.02
CA PRO A 253 6.73 21.91 -17.74
C PRO A 253 7.35 22.69 -18.91
N ASN A 254 8.68 22.89 -18.91
CA ASN A 254 9.37 23.60 -19.99
C ASN A 254 9.92 22.67 -21.08
N GLY A 255 9.72 21.35 -20.96
CA GLY A 255 10.19 20.37 -21.96
C GLY A 255 11.71 20.18 -21.97
N GLN A 256 12.43 20.55 -20.91
CA GLN A 256 13.90 20.54 -20.90
C GLN A 256 14.49 19.34 -20.16
N LEU A 257 13.85 18.88 -19.09
CA LEU A 257 14.33 17.88 -18.17
C LEU A 257 13.42 16.65 -18.21
N LEU A 258 14.02 15.50 -18.47
CA LEU A 258 13.42 14.19 -18.24
C LEU A 258 13.78 13.72 -16.83
N SER A 259 12.80 13.20 -16.10
CA SER A 259 12.99 12.64 -14.76
C SER A 259 12.41 11.24 -14.69
N ARG A 260 13.09 10.34 -13.96
CA ARG A 260 12.60 8.99 -13.62
C ARG A 260 12.27 8.90 -12.15
N TYR A 261 11.17 8.23 -11.81
CA TYR A 261 10.90 7.82 -10.45
C TYR A 261 11.65 6.52 -10.14
N GLU A 262 12.59 6.59 -9.19
CA GLU A 262 13.43 5.46 -8.78
C GLU A 262 13.57 5.44 -7.26
N ALA A 263 13.42 4.26 -6.65
CA ALA A 263 13.65 4.05 -5.22
C ALA A 263 12.97 5.09 -4.32
N GLY A 264 11.73 5.47 -4.65
CA GLY A 264 10.94 6.40 -3.86
C GLY A 264 11.13 7.89 -4.20
N ALA A 265 12.05 8.26 -5.10
CA ALA A 265 12.36 9.65 -5.44
C ALA A 265 12.41 9.91 -6.95
N TRP A 266 12.03 11.13 -7.34
CA TRP A 266 12.25 11.61 -8.72
C TRP A 266 13.69 12.06 -8.91
N LYS A 267 14.36 11.53 -9.93
CA LYS A 267 15.72 11.90 -10.31
C LYS A 267 15.76 12.39 -11.75
N VAL A 268 16.48 13.46 -12.00
CA VAL A 268 16.75 13.94 -13.37
C VAL A 268 17.61 12.90 -14.09
N ILE A 269 17.19 12.51 -15.29
CA ILE A 269 17.93 11.59 -16.16
C ILE A 269 18.70 12.43 -17.19
N TYR A 270 19.98 12.14 -17.36
CA TYR A 270 20.75 12.77 -18.43
C TYR A 270 20.45 12.12 -19.78
N TYR A 271 20.51 12.92 -20.84
CA TYR A 271 20.22 12.47 -22.21
C TYR A 271 20.97 11.19 -22.60
N ALA A 272 22.26 11.10 -22.27
CA ALA A 272 23.08 9.95 -22.65
C ALA A 272 22.62 8.65 -21.99
N ASP A 273 22.16 8.71 -20.74
CA ASP A 273 21.66 7.53 -20.02
C ASP A 273 20.28 7.14 -20.55
N PHE A 274 19.38 8.11 -20.72
CA PHE A 274 18.07 7.86 -21.30
C PHE A 274 18.14 7.33 -22.74
N ALA A 275 19.08 7.82 -23.55
CA ALA A 275 19.31 7.33 -24.90
C ALA A 275 19.77 5.86 -24.92
N ARG A 276 20.59 5.43 -23.95
CA ARG A 276 20.97 4.01 -23.79
C ARG A 276 19.76 3.17 -23.40
N ASP A 277 18.92 3.67 -22.51
CA ASP A 277 17.71 2.97 -22.11
C ASP A 277 16.74 2.78 -23.30
N VAL A 278 16.50 3.84 -24.08
CA VAL A 278 15.68 3.76 -25.31
C VAL A 278 16.29 2.81 -26.33
N ALA A 279 17.62 2.81 -26.50
CA ALA A 279 18.29 1.85 -27.38
C ALA A 279 18.05 0.39 -26.91
N ALA A 280 18.12 0.14 -25.60
CA ALA A 280 17.81 -1.17 -25.04
C ALA A 280 16.35 -1.59 -25.29
N LEU A 281 15.40 -0.65 -25.26
CA LEU A 281 14.01 -0.93 -25.64
C LEU A 281 13.86 -1.33 -27.11
N PHE A 282 14.56 -0.65 -28.01
CA PHE A 282 14.57 -1.02 -29.44
C PHE A 282 15.19 -2.41 -29.64
N GLN A 283 16.27 -2.72 -28.93
CA GLN A 283 16.93 -4.02 -28.98
C GLN A 283 16.01 -5.17 -28.54
N ARG A 284 15.13 -4.96 -27.56
CA ARG A 284 14.15 -5.98 -27.13
C ARG A 284 13.16 -6.37 -28.23
N LEU A 285 12.92 -5.48 -29.18
CA LEU A 285 12.08 -5.71 -30.35
C LEU A 285 12.88 -6.12 -31.59
N ASP A 286 14.20 -6.34 -31.46
CA ASP A 286 15.14 -6.49 -32.58
C ASP A 286 15.09 -5.34 -33.60
N ALA A 287 14.60 -4.17 -33.18
CA ALA A 287 14.37 -3.03 -34.07
C ALA A 287 15.65 -2.19 -34.28
N PRO A 288 15.93 -1.73 -35.52
CA PRO A 288 17.12 -0.95 -35.80
C PRO A 288 17.02 0.48 -35.27
N PHE A 289 18.01 0.90 -34.48
CA PHE A 289 18.13 2.26 -33.94
C PHE A 289 19.38 2.99 -34.46
N SER A 290 19.36 4.31 -34.36
CA SER A 290 20.52 5.17 -34.61
C SER A 290 20.48 6.36 -33.65
N SER A 291 21.61 7.04 -33.47
CA SER A 291 21.69 8.24 -32.63
C SER A 291 20.68 9.32 -33.06
N ALA A 292 20.53 9.53 -34.38
CA ALA A 292 19.56 10.49 -34.92
C ALA A 292 18.11 10.08 -34.65
N LYS A 293 17.77 8.79 -34.78
CA LYS A 293 16.41 8.28 -34.47
C LYS A 293 16.07 8.46 -32.99
N ILE A 294 17.00 8.13 -32.11
CA ILE A 294 16.81 8.28 -30.66
C ILE A 294 16.69 9.75 -30.28
N ALA A 295 17.55 10.62 -30.83
CA ALA A 295 17.48 12.06 -30.60
C ALA A 295 16.11 12.63 -31.00
N SER A 296 15.62 12.28 -32.19
CA SER A 296 14.30 12.72 -32.67
C SER A 296 13.16 12.24 -31.77
N LEU A 297 13.24 11.00 -31.26
CA LEU A 297 12.26 10.45 -30.32
C LEU A 297 12.27 11.20 -28.97
N VAL A 298 13.46 11.45 -28.41
CA VAL A 298 13.61 12.17 -27.13
C VAL A 298 13.11 13.61 -27.24
N GLU A 299 13.38 14.30 -28.34
CA GLU A 299 12.83 15.63 -28.57
C GLU A 299 11.30 15.60 -28.76
N THR A 300 10.77 14.56 -29.40
CA THR A 300 9.31 14.38 -29.50
C THR A 300 8.67 14.18 -28.13
N LEU A 301 9.28 13.37 -27.25
CA LEU A 301 8.83 13.18 -25.86
C LEU A 301 8.79 14.50 -25.07
N LYS A 302 9.79 15.36 -25.27
CA LYS A 302 9.85 16.68 -24.62
C LYS A 302 8.75 17.63 -25.10
N THR A 303 8.26 17.43 -26.32
CA THR A 303 7.24 18.27 -26.95
C THR A 303 5.82 17.75 -26.70
N ASP A 304 5.68 16.46 -26.37
CA ASP A 304 4.39 15.81 -26.14
C ASP A 304 3.81 16.12 -24.75
N ARG A 305 2.59 16.66 -24.73
CA ARG A 305 1.86 16.96 -23.49
C ARG A 305 1.32 15.71 -22.80
N SER A 306 1.22 14.56 -23.47
CA SER A 306 0.83 13.29 -22.84
C SER A 306 1.87 12.83 -21.79
N ALA A 307 3.16 13.03 -22.05
CA ALA A 307 4.27 12.79 -21.12
C ALA A 307 4.30 13.80 -19.95
N THR A 308 3.50 14.87 -20.04
CA THR A 308 3.29 15.86 -18.98
C THR A 308 2.01 15.63 -18.17
N ALA A 309 1.19 14.63 -18.53
CA ALA A 309 -0.19 14.50 -18.06
C ALA A 309 -0.34 13.84 -16.67
N GLU A 310 -0.73 14.68 -15.71
CA GLU A 310 -1.62 14.51 -14.56
C GLU A 310 -1.41 13.38 -13.52
N SER A 311 -1.04 12.14 -13.86
CA SER A 311 -0.84 11.08 -12.85
C SER A 311 0.56 11.14 -12.20
N GLY A 312 1.62 11.25 -13.01
CA GLY A 312 2.99 11.47 -12.53
C GLY A 312 3.26 12.94 -12.15
N ALA A 313 2.54 13.87 -12.77
CA ALA A 313 2.67 15.30 -12.51
C ALA A 313 2.14 15.71 -11.13
N ALA A 314 1.16 15.00 -10.55
CA ALA A 314 0.71 15.24 -9.18
C ALA A 314 1.84 14.94 -8.18
N THR A 315 2.47 13.78 -8.29
CA THR A 315 3.60 13.34 -7.45
C THR A 315 4.87 14.15 -7.69
N TYR A 316 5.16 14.52 -8.96
CA TYR A 316 6.30 15.35 -9.33
C TYR A 316 6.12 16.82 -8.89
N ARG A 317 4.93 17.42 -9.02
CA ARG A 317 4.64 18.78 -8.52
C ARG A 317 4.68 18.84 -6.99
N ILE A 318 4.25 17.79 -6.30
CA ILE A 318 4.38 17.67 -4.84
C ILE A 318 5.86 17.59 -4.44
N SER A 319 6.68 16.77 -5.11
CA SER A 319 8.10 16.63 -4.76
C SER A 319 8.94 17.88 -5.10
N GLN A 320 8.65 18.58 -6.21
CA GLN A 320 9.34 19.83 -6.55
C GLN A 320 8.98 20.99 -5.62
N ARG A 321 7.76 21.04 -5.07
CA ARG A 321 7.42 22.01 -4.00
C ARG A 321 8.25 21.79 -2.75
N CYS A 322 8.48 20.53 -2.35
CA CYS A 322 9.32 20.19 -1.20
C CYS A 322 10.82 20.46 -1.46
N ALA A 323 11.30 20.27 -2.69
CA ALA A 323 12.71 20.50 -3.04
C ALA A 323 13.08 21.98 -3.24
N ARG A 324 12.14 22.86 -3.61
CA ARG A 324 12.39 24.31 -3.79
C ARG A 324 12.26 25.15 -2.52
N TYR A 325 11.63 24.63 -1.46
CA TYR A 325 11.49 25.32 -0.17
C TYR A 325 11.61 24.34 1.00
N PRO A 326 12.83 23.96 1.41
CA PRO A 326 13.01 23.14 2.62
C PRO A 326 12.49 23.85 3.88
N ASP A 327 12.46 25.19 3.89
CA ASP A 327 12.11 26.01 5.07
C ASP A 327 10.69 26.61 5.05
N ARG A 328 9.80 26.15 4.16
CA ARG A 328 8.37 26.50 4.22
C ARG A 328 7.49 25.26 4.41
N ILE A 329 7.84 24.44 5.38
CA ILE A 329 6.81 23.78 6.18
C ILE A 329 6.17 24.89 7.01
N VAL A 330 4.98 25.32 6.62
CA VAL A 330 4.16 26.21 7.44
C VAL A 330 4.01 25.51 8.79
N GLN A 331 4.63 26.08 9.82
CA GLN A 331 4.30 25.78 11.20
C GLN A 331 2.77 25.90 11.34
N PRO A 332 2.08 24.92 11.97
CA PRO A 332 0.68 25.13 12.30
C PRO A 332 0.59 26.39 13.14
N ALA A 333 -0.25 27.34 12.70
CA ALA A 333 -0.67 28.42 13.57
C ALA A 333 -1.25 27.80 14.85
N ARG A 334 -0.83 28.37 15.98
CA ARG A 334 -1.05 27.93 17.37
C ARG A 334 -2.43 27.36 17.68
#